data_AF-G1LJC3-F1
#
_entry.id   AF-G1LJC3-F1
#
_cell.length_a   1.000
_cell.length_b   1.000
_cell.length_c   1.000
_cell.angle_alpha   90.00
_cell.angle_beta   90.00
_cell.angle_gamma   90.00
#
_symmetry.space_group_name_H-M   'P 1'
#
loop_
_entity.id
_entity.type
_entity.pdbx_description
1 polymer ?
#
loop_
_entity_poly.entity_id
_entity_poly.type
_entity_poly.pdbx_seq_one_letter_code
_entity_poly.pdbx_strand_id
1 'polypeptide(L)'
;MSSCQPCSQSEDQSPQPSSSGYPLEVVVDEEIPGPSAPWVDPRPPPQSPERKRRRDESDEETNSGAEDIWFVETLCGLKMKLKRRRVSSVLPEHHEVFNRLLEDPVIKRFLAWDKDLRVSDKYLLSMVIAYFSRAGLFSWQYQRIHFFIALYLANDMEEDNQAPKQAIFSFLYGKNRSQRPLFHKLRFQFIRSMDWKTRVSREECEEIQAFDPELWVWGRDRSLLP
;
A
#
# COMPACT_ATOMS: atom_id res chain seq x y z
N MET A 1 -8.89 61.46 -37.93
CA MET A 1 -7.66 62.27 -37.97
C MET A 1 -6.77 61.76 -36.85
N SER A 2 -6.01 60.70 -37.12
CA SER A 2 -4.57 60.70 -37.46
C SER A 2 -3.77 60.36 -36.20
N SER A 3 -3.46 59.08 -35.94
CA SER A 3 -2.29 58.33 -36.42
C SER A 3 -0.96 58.99 -36.05
N CYS A 4 -0.13 58.29 -35.26
CA CYS A 4 1.34 58.23 -35.42
C CYS A 4 1.94 57.19 -34.45
N GLN A 5 2.25 56.02 -34.99
CA GLN A 5 3.44 55.24 -34.62
C GLN A 5 4.58 55.70 -35.55
N PRO A 6 5.85 55.48 -35.16
CA PRO A 6 6.65 54.61 -36.02
C PRO A 6 7.45 53.56 -35.26
N CYS A 7 7.66 52.48 -36.00
CA CYS A 7 8.53 51.32 -35.78
C CYS A 7 10.02 51.71 -35.92
N SER A 8 10.91 51.04 -35.19
CA SER A 8 12.32 50.90 -35.56
C SER A 8 12.81 49.48 -35.25
N GLN A 9 13.33 48.83 -36.28
CA GLN A 9 13.96 47.50 -36.32
C GLN A 9 15.47 47.61 -36.07
N SER A 10 16.09 46.54 -35.55
CA SER A 10 17.48 46.12 -35.80
C SER A 10 17.63 44.69 -35.27
N GLU A 11 17.59 43.66 -36.12
CA GLU A 11 18.77 42.94 -36.67
C GLU A 11 19.67 42.37 -35.55
N ASP A 12 19.51 41.09 -35.21
CA ASP A 12 20.16 39.90 -35.81
C ASP A 12 21.60 39.71 -35.34
N GLN A 13 21.82 38.70 -34.48
CA GLN A 13 22.92 37.72 -34.59
C GLN A 13 22.99 36.77 -33.38
N SER A 14 22.89 35.47 -33.70
CA SER A 14 23.36 34.37 -32.85
C SER A 14 24.87 34.18 -32.99
N PRO A 15 25.59 33.71 -31.96
CA PRO A 15 26.87 33.04 -32.17
C PRO A 15 26.85 31.57 -31.71
N GLN A 16 27.16 30.68 -32.64
CA GLN A 16 27.52 29.26 -32.46
C GLN A 16 28.93 29.10 -31.85
N PRO A 17 29.29 27.91 -31.31
CA PRO A 17 30.42 27.72 -30.43
C PRO A 17 31.74 27.50 -31.19
N SER A 18 32.87 27.90 -30.60
CA SER A 18 34.21 27.68 -31.14
C SER A 18 35.00 26.63 -30.34
N SER A 19 35.78 25.89 -31.13
CA SER A 19 36.51 24.64 -30.89
C SER A 19 37.90 24.82 -30.28
N SER A 20 38.30 23.85 -29.44
CA SER A 20 39.69 23.47 -29.11
C SER A 20 39.61 22.13 -28.34
N GLY A 21 40.20 20.99 -28.69
CA GLY A 21 41.10 20.61 -29.77
C GLY A 21 42.27 19.78 -29.24
N TYR A 22 42.12 18.48 -28.91
CA TYR A 22 43.18 17.45 -28.94
C TYR A 22 42.57 16.02 -29.04
N PRO A 23 43.09 15.13 -29.92
CA PRO A 23 42.57 13.78 -30.14
C PRO A 23 43.44 12.68 -29.49
N LEU A 24 42.85 11.55 -29.10
CA LEU A 24 43.57 10.28 -28.93
C LEU A 24 42.74 9.15 -29.55
N GLU A 25 43.31 8.50 -30.56
CA GLU A 25 42.73 7.36 -31.27
C GLU A 25 43.00 6.02 -30.55
N VAL A 26 41.95 5.18 -30.54
CA VAL A 26 41.87 3.75 -30.93
C VAL A 26 42.86 2.74 -30.31
N VAL A 27 42.32 1.70 -29.65
CA VAL A 27 42.38 0.29 -30.12
C VAL A 27 41.19 -0.50 -29.54
N VAL A 28 40.36 -1.03 -30.46
CA VAL A 28 39.45 -2.15 -30.26
C VAL A 28 40.20 -3.39 -30.75
N ASP A 29 40.18 -4.49 -30.01
CA ASP A 29 40.63 -5.79 -30.53
C ASP A 29 39.63 -6.88 -30.11
N GLU A 30 38.90 -7.39 -31.09
CA GLU A 30 38.20 -8.68 -31.08
C GLU A 30 38.74 -9.50 -32.27
N GLU A 31 39.22 -10.74 -32.04
CA GLU A 31 38.68 -11.99 -32.65
C GLU A 31 39.54 -13.28 -32.35
N ILE A 32 38.96 -14.28 -31.65
CA ILE A 32 38.66 -15.73 -31.98
C ILE A 32 39.72 -16.61 -32.77
N PRO A 33 39.85 -17.99 -32.72
CA PRO A 33 39.89 -19.05 -31.66
C PRO A 33 40.99 -20.20 -31.82
N GLY A 34 41.29 -20.96 -30.74
CA GLY A 34 41.72 -22.42 -30.66
C GLY A 34 43.11 -22.90 -31.20
N PRO A 35 43.63 -24.14 -30.92
CA PRO A 35 43.18 -25.26 -30.06
C PRO A 35 44.26 -25.95 -29.13
N SER A 36 43.79 -26.91 -28.30
CA SER A 36 44.45 -28.13 -27.75
C SER A 36 45.04 -28.20 -26.32
N ALA A 37 44.47 -29.17 -25.58
CA ALA A 37 44.57 -29.67 -24.19
C ALA A 37 45.95 -30.28 -23.78
N PRO A 38 46.16 -30.96 -22.61
CA PRO A 38 45.27 -31.27 -21.47
C PRO A 38 45.88 -31.04 -20.06
N TRP A 39 45.09 -30.59 -19.08
CA TRP A 39 45.49 -30.72 -17.67
C TRP A 39 44.42 -31.47 -16.89
N VAL A 40 44.88 -32.56 -16.29
CA VAL A 40 44.15 -33.56 -15.52
C VAL A 40 43.78 -32.97 -14.16
N ASP A 41 42.50 -33.08 -13.84
CA ASP A 41 41.89 -32.76 -12.56
C ASP A 41 42.19 -33.86 -11.53
N PRO A 42 42.42 -33.52 -10.25
CA PRO A 42 41.85 -34.37 -9.22
C PRO A 42 41.32 -33.56 -8.03
N ARG A 43 40.10 -33.03 -8.09
CA ARG A 43 39.30 -32.76 -6.88
C ARG A 43 37.81 -33.12 -7.08
N PRO A 44 37.20 -33.89 -6.17
CA PRO A 44 35.81 -34.30 -6.30
C PRO A 44 34.86 -33.12 -6.08
N PRO A 45 33.71 -33.06 -6.78
CA PRO A 45 32.75 -31.99 -6.60
C PRO A 45 32.03 -32.14 -5.24
N PRO A 46 31.76 -31.04 -4.52
CA PRO A 46 30.93 -31.10 -3.32
C PRO A 46 29.50 -31.50 -3.72
N GLN A 47 29.01 -32.59 -3.14
CA GLN A 47 27.61 -32.98 -3.22
C GLN A 47 26.76 -31.87 -2.60
N SER A 48 26.14 -31.05 -3.43
CA SER A 48 25.05 -30.20 -2.99
C SER A 48 23.78 -31.06 -2.88
N PRO A 49 23.06 -31.03 -1.75
CA PRO A 49 21.71 -31.56 -1.75
C PRO A 49 20.86 -30.59 -2.55
N GLU A 50 20.34 -31.03 -3.69
CA GLU A 50 19.26 -30.36 -4.41
C GLU A 50 18.02 -30.30 -3.50
N ARG A 51 17.98 -29.30 -2.63
CA ARG A 51 16.78 -28.92 -1.90
C ARG A 51 15.86 -28.23 -2.92
N LYS A 52 15.12 -29.04 -3.66
CA LYS A 52 13.90 -28.65 -4.35
C LYS A 52 13.01 -27.96 -3.31
N ARG A 53 13.08 -26.62 -3.26
CA ARG A 53 12.24 -25.80 -2.39
C ARG A 53 10.80 -26.00 -2.86
N ARG A 54 10.10 -26.97 -2.27
CA ARG A 54 8.66 -26.88 -2.16
C ARG A 54 8.40 -25.60 -1.37
N ARG A 55 7.66 -24.69 -2.00
CA ARG A 55 7.10 -23.51 -1.35
C ARG A 55 6.03 -24.03 -0.39
N ASP A 56 6.46 -24.40 0.81
CA ASP A 56 5.54 -24.51 1.93
C ASP A 56 5.20 -23.07 2.32
N GLU A 57 4.01 -22.64 1.93
CA GLU A 57 3.30 -21.51 2.55
C GLU A 57 3.03 -21.91 4.00
N SER A 58 4.05 -21.77 4.82
CA SER A 58 3.91 -21.75 6.26
C SER A 58 3.40 -20.36 6.62
N ASP A 59 2.09 -20.25 6.81
CA ASP A 59 1.47 -19.17 7.57
C ASP A 59 2.02 -19.21 9.00
N GLU A 60 3.23 -18.68 9.18
CA GLU A 60 3.71 -18.24 10.49
C GLU A 60 2.88 -17.00 10.85
N GLU A 61 1.65 -17.26 11.31
CA GLU A 61 0.83 -16.32 12.07
C GLU A 61 1.68 -15.88 13.26
N THR A 62 2.33 -14.72 13.11
CA THR A 62 2.89 -14.02 14.24
C THR A 62 1.71 -13.72 15.16
N ASN A 63 1.64 -14.37 16.32
CA ASN A 63 0.58 -14.20 17.31
C ASN A 63 0.19 -12.72 17.44
N SER A 64 -0.89 -12.32 16.76
CA SER A 64 -1.58 -11.07 17.01
C SER A 64 -1.99 -11.13 18.47
N GLY A 65 -1.63 -10.12 19.27
CA GLY A 65 -1.89 -10.06 20.72
C GLY A 65 -3.38 -9.90 21.07
N ALA A 66 -4.23 -10.69 20.43
CA ALA A 66 -5.65 -10.80 20.66
C ALA A 66 -5.87 -11.93 21.67
N GLU A 67 -6.46 -11.61 22.81
CA GLU A 67 -6.76 -12.60 23.83
C GLU A 67 -7.93 -13.49 23.35
N ASP A 68 -7.72 -14.81 23.41
CA ASP A 68 -8.74 -15.80 23.10
C ASP A 68 -9.67 -15.94 24.33
N ILE A 69 -10.92 -15.49 24.19
CA ILE A 69 -11.94 -15.73 25.22
C ILE A 69 -12.80 -16.93 24.80
N TRP A 70 -12.92 -17.89 25.71
CA TRP A 70 -13.75 -19.09 25.53
C TRP A 70 -15.10 -18.87 26.21
N PHE A 71 -16.20 -19.02 25.45
CA PHE A 71 -17.56 -18.85 25.96
C PHE A 71 -18.37 -20.14 25.76
N VAL A 72 -19.26 -20.45 26.69
CA VAL A 72 -20.19 -21.59 26.54
C VAL A 72 -21.38 -21.15 25.67
N GLU A 73 -21.50 -21.72 24.48
CA GLU A 73 -22.57 -21.40 23.51
C GLU A 73 -23.84 -22.18 23.81
N THR A 74 -23.72 -23.45 24.23
CA THR A 74 -24.88 -24.26 24.61
C THR A 74 -24.47 -25.33 25.61
N LEU A 75 -25.34 -25.56 26.59
CA LEU A 75 -25.20 -26.59 27.60
C LEU A 75 -26.43 -27.49 27.52
N CYS A 76 -26.26 -28.72 27.05
CA CYS A 76 -27.35 -29.69 26.95
C CYS A 76 -26.91 -31.03 27.52
N GLY A 77 -27.41 -31.38 28.70
CA GLY A 77 -26.94 -32.53 29.47
C GLY A 77 -25.46 -32.40 29.85
N LEU A 78 -24.68 -33.47 29.67
CA LEU A 78 -23.21 -33.45 29.85
C LEU A 78 -22.43 -32.84 28.67
N LYS A 79 -23.10 -32.40 27.60
CA LYS A 79 -22.44 -31.90 26.39
C LYS A 79 -22.37 -30.37 26.42
N MET A 80 -21.16 -29.84 26.46
CA MET A 80 -20.87 -28.42 26.34
C MET A 80 -20.37 -28.11 24.92
N LYS A 81 -20.90 -27.04 24.31
CA LYS A 81 -20.30 -26.41 23.12
C LYS A 81 -19.58 -25.13 23.55
N LEU A 82 -18.28 -25.09 23.34
CA LEU A 82 -17.46 -23.90 23.54
C LEU A 82 -17.31 -23.18 22.20
N LYS A 83 -17.54 -21.87 22.19
CA LYS A 83 -17.25 -21.00 21.06
C LYS A 83 -16.07 -20.14 21.43
N ARG A 84 -15.01 -20.22 20.63
CA ARG A 84 -13.87 -19.30 20.71
C ARG A 84 -14.32 -17.96 20.13
N ARG A 85 -14.29 -16.89 20.91
CA ARG A 85 -14.42 -15.53 20.38
C ARG A 85 -13.17 -14.76 20.79
N ARG A 86 -12.40 -14.41 19.76
CA ARG A 86 -11.19 -13.63 19.89
C ARG A 86 -11.59 -12.16 19.98
N VAL A 87 -10.99 -11.43 20.91
CA VAL A 87 -11.23 -10.00 21.09
C VAL A 87 -10.23 -9.24 20.23
N SER A 88 -10.73 -8.31 19.41
CA SER A 88 -9.86 -7.49 18.57
C SER A 88 -8.78 -6.83 19.43
N SER A 89 -7.52 -6.93 18.99
CA SER A 89 -6.41 -6.20 19.63
C SER A 89 -6.50 -4.68 19.42
N VAL A 90 -7.44 -4.22 18.58
CA VAL A 90 -7.66 -2.80 18.30
C VAL A 90 -8.35 -2.13 19.49
N LEU A 91 -7.74 -1.04 19.96
CA LEU A 91 -8.32 -0.22 21.02
C LEU A 91 -9.55 0.57 20.53
N PRO A 92 -10.59 0.76 21.38
CA PRO A 92 -11.80 1.51 21.03
C PRO A 92 -11.55 2.89 20.43
N GLU A 93 -10.50 3.59 20.88
CA GLU A 93 -10.14 4.93 20.41
C GLU A 93 -9.87 4.96 18.89
N HIS A 94 -9.38 3.88 18.30
CA HIS A 94 -9.15 3.80 16.86
C HIS A 94 -10.45 3.64 16.07
N HIS A 95 -11.47 2.98 16.65
CA HIS A 95 -12.82 2.96 16.09
C HIS A 95 -13.46 4.36 16.15
N GLU A 96 -13.31 5.07 17.26
CA GLU A 96 -13.82 6.45 17.40
C GLU A 96 -13.17 7.42 16.40
N VAL A 97 -11.86 7.32 16.21
CA VAL A 97 -11.12 8.07 15.20
C VAL A 97 -11.66 7.80 13.80
N PHE A 98 -11.86 6.52 13.47
CA PHE A 98 -12.39 6.12 12.19
C PHE A 98 -13.81 6.67 11.98
N ASN A 99 -14.69 6.52 12.97
CA ASN A 99 -16.06 7.05 12.93
C ASN A 99 -16.08 8.56 12.72
N ARG A 100 -15.23 9.32 13.42
CA ARG A 100 -15.06 10.76 13.20
C ARG A 100 -14.61 11.08 11.76
N LEU A 101 -13.70 10.29 11.20
CA LEU A 101 -13.22 10.49 9.83
C LEU A 101 -14.28 10.10 8.78
N LEU A 102 -15.16 9.15 9.06
CA LEU A 102 -16.32 8.87 8.21
C LEU A 102 -17.28 10.07 8.11
N GLU A 103 -17.24 11.00 9.07
CA GLU A 103 -18.04 12.22 8.99
C GLU A 103 -17.46 13.28 8.05
N ASP A 104 -16.17 13.18 7.70
CA ASP A 104 -15.46 14.12 6.86
C ASP A 104 -16.10 14.22 5.46
N PRO A 105 -16.38 15.44 4.96
CA PRO A 105 -17.13 15.62 3.72
C PRO A 105 -16.40 15.09 2.48
N VAL A 106 -15.06 15.05 2.47
CA VAL A 106 -14.31 14.47 1.34
C VAL A 106 -14.38 12.95 1.39
N ILE A 107 -14.24 12.36 2.59
CA ILE A 107 -14.35 10.90 2.78
C ILE A 107 -15.76 10.42 2.43
N LYS A 108 -16.81 11.09 2.91
CA LYS A 108 -18.20 10.79 2.52
C LYS A 108 -18.41 10.79 1.01
N ARG A 109 -17.93 11.82 0.32
CA ARG A 109 -18.04 11.91 -1.15
C ARG A 109 -17.25 10.80 -1.85
N PHE A 110 -16.08 10.44 -1.33
CA PHE A 110 -15.27 9.34 -1.87
C PHE A 110 -15.98 7.99 -1.73
N LEU A 111 -16.51 7.67 -0.55
CA LEU A 111 -17.24 6.42 -0.30
C LEU A 111 -18.55 6.36 -1.10
N ALA A 112 -19.22 7.48 -1.31
CA ALA A 112 -20.40 7.56 -2.17
C ALA A 112 -20.08 7.43 -3.67
N TRP A 113 -18.87 7.81 -4.08
CA TRP A 113 -18.40 7.66 -5.46
C TRP A 113 -18.03 6.22 -5.79
N ASP A 114 -17.42 5.49 -4.86
CA ASP A 114 -17.04 4.09 -5.03
C ASP A 114 -18.26 3.15 -4.87
N LYS A 115 -19.15 3.16 -5.87
CA LYS A 115 -20.38 2.36 -5.88
C LYS A 115 -20.13 0.87 -6.07
N ASP A 116 -19.10 0.54 -6.84
CA ASP A 116 -18.71 -0.84 -7.16
C ASP A 116 -17.77 -1.43 -6.09
N LEU A 117 -17.54 -0.69 -5.00
CA LEU A 117 -16.74 -1.09 -3.84
C LEU A 117 -15.34 -1.60 -4.23
N ARG A 118 -14.71 -0.95 -5.21
CA ARG A 118 -13.42 -1.39 -5.75
C ARG A 118 -12.23 -0.94 -4.93
N VAL A 119 -12.43 0.06 -4.07
CA VAL A 119 -11.35 0.68 -3.28
C VAL A 119 -11.69 0.85 -1.81
N SER A 120 -12.94 0.59 -1.44
CA SER A 120 -13.47 0.87 -0.11
C SER A 120 -14.58 -0.10 0.29
N ASP A 121 -14.43 -1.38 -0.02
CA ASP A 121 -15.25 -2.42 0.61
C ASP A 121 -14.94 -2.53 2.11
N LYS A 122 -15.79 -3.28 2.83
CA LYS A 122 -15.72 -3.43 4.28
C LYS A 122 -14.38 -3.97 4.79
N TYR A 123 -13.69 -4.85 4.05
CA TYR A 123 -12.40 -5.40 4.47
C TYR A 123 -11.29 -4.36 4.32
N LEU A 124 -11.22 -3.67 3.17
CA LEU A 124 -10.28 -2.55 2.99
C LEU A 124 -10.47 -1.47 4.07
N LEU A 125 -11.70 -1.18 4.46
CA LEU A 125 -12.02 -0.23 5.53
C LEU A 125 -11.70 -0.77 6.93
N SER A 126 -11.81 -2.07 7.15
CA SER A 126 -11.34 -2.72 8.40
C SER A 126 -9.81 -2.61 8.52
N MET A 127 -9.08 -2.80 7.41
CA MET A 127 -7.63 -2.62 7.38
C MET A 127 -7.20 -1.20 7.74
N VAL A 128 -7.99 -0.17 7.40
CA VAL A 128 -7.72 1.22 7.82
C VAL A 128 -7.68 1.33 9.34
N ILE A 129 -8.64 0.71 10.04
CA ILE A 129 -8.69 0.70 11.50
C ILE A 129 -7.50 -0.08 12.08
N ALA A 130 -7.19 -1.26 11.53
CA ALA A 130 -6.03 -2.05 11.95
C ALA A 130 -4.73 -1.24 11.83
N TYR A 131 -4.56 -0.50 10.73
CA TYR A 131 -3.40 0.36 10.52
C TYR A 131 -3.34 1.56 11.46
N PHE A 132 -4.47 2.18 11.79
CA PHE A 132 -4.49 3.21 12.84
C PHE A 132 -4.09 2.64 14.20
N SER A 133 -4.51 1.43 14.52
CA SER A 133 -4.10 0.76 15.75
C SER A 133 -2.59 0.49 15.79
N ARG A 134 -2.01 0.05 14.67
CA ARG A 134 -0.59 -0.29 14.59
C ARG A 134 0.33 0.92 14.51
N ALA A 135 -0.12 2.02 13.91
CA ALA A 135 0.72 3.21 13.75
C ALA A 135 0.94 3.95 15.08
N GLY A 136 0.13 3.67 16.11
CA GLY A 136 0.34 4.16 17.47
C GLY A 136 0.29 5.69 17.62
N LEU A 137 -0.26 6.40 16.62
CA LEU A 137 -0.46 7.84 16.71
C LEU A 137 -1.60 8.15 17.69
N PHE A 138 -1.52 9.32 18.32
CA PHE A 138 -2.59 9.77 19.20
C PHE A 138 -3.87 10.06 18.41
N SER A 139 -5.04 9.84 19.03
CA SER A 139 -6.35 9.91 18.38
C SER A 139 -6.63 11.25 17.68
N TRP A 140 -6.09 12.35 18.19
CA TRP A 140 -6.26 13.70 17.60
C TRP A 140 -5.34 13.98 16.41
N GLN A 141 -4.29 13.20 16.19
CA GLN A 141 -3.35 13.37 15.08
C GLN A 141 -3.92 12.82 13.76
N TYR A 142 -4.85 11.88 13.85
CA TYR A 142 -5.50 11.31 12.69
C TYR A 142 -6.41 12.32 11.99
N GLN A 143 -6.15 12.47 10.68
CA GLN A 143 -6.76 13.45 9.79
C GLN A 143 -7.14 12.74 8.49
N ARG A 144 -7.89 13.43 7.62
CA ARG A 144 -8.29 12.94 6.30
C ARG A 144 -7.15 12.30 5.51
N ILE A 145 -5.96 12.91 5.51
CA ILE A 145 -4.80 12.37 4.79
C ILE A 145 -4.38 10.99 5.31
N HIS A 146 -4.46 10.76 6.63
CA HIS A 146 -4.12 9.48 7.25
C HIS A 146 -5.11 8.38 6.83
N PHE A 147 -6.41 8.69 6.76
CA PHE A 147 -7.42 7.77 6.22
C PHE A 147 -7.06 7.32 4.81
N PHE A 148 -6.78 8.27 3.92
CA PHE A 148 -6.46 7.94 2.54
C PHE A 148 -5.10 7.26 2.37
N ILE A 149 -4.11 7.55 3.21
CA ILE A 149 -2.83 6.82 3.24
C ILE A 149 -3.06 5.37 3.64
N ALA A 150 -3.80 5.14 4.73
CA ALA A 150 -4.11 3.79 5.22
C ALA A 150 -4.95 3.02 4.19
N LEU A 151 -5.95 3.66 3.58
CA LEU A 151 -6.78 3.02 2.55
C LEU A 151 -6.00 2.72 1.28
N TYR A 152 -5.14 3.64 0.84
CA TYR A 152 -4.26 3.41 -0.31
C TYR A 152 -3.34 2.22 -0.05
N LEU A 153 -2.78 2.12 1.16
CA LEU A 153 -1.97 0.99 1.58
C LEU A 153 -2.77 -0.32 1.60
N ALA A 154 -3.99 -0.32 2.13
CA ALA A 154 -4.85 -1.52 2.12
C ALA A 154 -5.07 -2.01 0.68
N ASN A 155 -5.33 -1.09 -0.25
CA ASN A 155 -5.43 -1.40 -1.68
C ASN A 155 -4.09 -1.80 -2.32
N ASP A 156 -2.92 -1.46 -1.76
CA ASP A 156 -1.63 -2.00 -2.23
C ASP A 156 -1.44 -3.45 -1.81
N MET A 157 -2.04 -3.84 -0.68
CA MET A 157 -1.89 -5.18 -0.11
C MET A 157 -2.90 -6.18 -0.69
N GLU A 158 -4.13 -5.75 -0.95
CA GLU A 158 -5.24 -6.66 -1.29
C GLU A 158 -5.65 -6.62 -2.78
N GLU A 159 -5.49 -5.48 -3.46
CA GLU A 159 -5.99 -5.31 -4.84
C GLU A 159 -4.84 -5.38 -5.85
N ASP A 160 -4.93 -6.33 -6.79
CA ASP A 160 -4.00 -6.42 -7.92
C ASP A 160 -4.11 -5.19 -8.83
N ASN A 161 -5.35 -4.75 -9.10
CA ASN A 161 -5.57 -3.62 -9.99
C ASN A 161 -5.28 -2.29 -9.30
N GLN A 162 -4.17 -1.68 -9.70
CA GLN A 162 -3.69 -0.42 -9.13
C GLN A 162 -4.46 0.82 -9.61
N ALA A 163 -5.30 0.71 -10.64
CA ALA A 163 -5.93 1.86 -11.28
C ALA A 163 -7.03 2.53 -10.44
N PRO A 164 -7.99 1.80 -9.82
CA PRO A 164 -9.09 2.41 -9.08
C PRO A 164 -8.63 3.31 -7.94
N LYS A 165 -7.64 2.87 -7.14
CA LYS A 165 -7.13 3.64 -6.00
C LYS A 165 -6.44 4.95 -6.39
N GLN A 166 -6.07 5.15 -7.66
CA GLN A 166 -5.56 6.44 -8.13
C GLN A 166 -6.59 7.56 -7.98
N ALA A 167 -7.88 7.23 -7.90
CA ALA A 167 -8.95 8.18 -7.59
C ALA A 167 -8.72 8.90 -6.25
N ILE A 168 -8.07 8.25 -5.28
CA ILE A 168 -7.72 8.85 -3.97
C ILE A 168 -7.00 10.20 -4.15
N PHE A 169 -6.08 10.30 -5.12
CA PHE A 169 -5.36 11.54 -5.38
C PHE A 169 -6.26 12.68 -5.85
N SER A 170 -7.28 12.36 -6.67
CA SER A 170 -8.24 13.34 -7.15
C SER A 170 -9.09 13.91 -6.01
N PHE A 171 -9.46 13.07 -5.04
CA PHE A 171 -10.24 13.52 -3.87
C PHE A 171 -9.39 14.32 -2.87
N LEU A 172 -8.12 13.95 -2.69
CA LEU A 172 -7.21 14.66 -1.78
C LEU A 172 -6.72 16.00 -2.33
N TYR A 173 -6.31 16.03 -3.60
CA TYR A 173 -5.53 17.13 -4.18
C TYR A 173 -6.20 17.76 -5.41
N GLY A 174 -7.36 17.27 -5.83
CA GLY A 174 -8.02 17.73 -7.05
C GLY A 174 -7.15 17.49 -8.28
N LYS A 175 -6.91 18.56 -9.05
CA LYS A 175 -6.08 18.51 -10.26
C LYS A 175 -4.57 18.61 -9.97
N ASN A 176 -4.17 18.86 -8.72
CA ASN A 176 -2.78 19.10 -8.38
C ASN A 176 -1.97 17.81 -8.25
N ARG A 177 -1.24 17.44 -9.32
CA ARG A 177 -0.42 16.22 -9.34
C ARG A 177 0.91 16.35 -8.59
N SER A 178 1.35 17.56 -8.23
CA SER A 178 2.67 17.77 -7.58
C SER A 178 2.73 17.26 -6.14
N GLN A 179 1.57 16.96 -5.52
CA GLN A 179 1.49 16.43 -4.16
C GLN A 179 1.70 14.91 -4.07
N ARG A 180 1.73 14.19 -5.21
CA ARG A 180 1.90 12.73 -5.23
C ARG A 180 3.21 12.25 -4.60
N PRO A 181 4.38 12.85 -4.88
CA PRO A 181 5.63 12.47 -4.22
C PRO A 181 5.56 12.61 -2.70
N LEU A 182 4.95 13.69 -2.21
CA LEU A 182 4.76 13.91 -0.77
C LEU A 182 3.84 12.85 -0.16
N PHE A 183 2.74 12.51 -0.84
CA PHE A 183 1.85 11.43 -0.39
C PHE A 183 2.59 10.10 -0.21
N HIS A 184 3.42 9.70 -1.19
CA HIS A 184 4.18 8.46 -1.08
C HIS A 184 5.25 8.52 0.01
N LYS A 185 5.85 9.69 0.27
CA LYS A 185 6.75 9.90 1.42
C LYS A 185 6.02 9.70 2.75
N LEU A 186 4.82 10.27 2.89
CA LEU A 186 3.99 10.11 4.08
C LEU A 186 3.53 8.65 4.24
N ARG A 187 3.13 7.96 3.16
CA ARG A 187 2.80 6.53 3.19
C ARG A 187 3.97 5.70 3.70
N PHE A 188 5.19 5.96 3.23
CA PHE A 188 6.38 5.27 3.70
C PHE A 188 6.63 5.50 5.20
N GLN A 189 6.47 6.75 5.67
CA GLN A 189 6.57 7.06 7.10
C GLN A 189 5.50 6.35 7.94
N PHE A 190 4.27 6.28 7.43
CA PHE A 190 3.17 5.58 8.07
C PHE A 190 3.40 4.06 8.16
N ILE A 191 3.93 3.45 7.11
CA ILE A 191 4.33 2.02 7.15
C ILE A 191 5.43 1.79 8.20
N ARG A 192 6.39 2.72 8.29
CA ARG A 192 7.46 2.65 9.30
C ARG A 192 6.93 2.75 10.73
N SER A 193 5.92 3.57 11.01
CA SER A 193 5.34 3.68 12.35
C SER A 193 4.57 2.43 12.77
N MET A 194 4.21 1.55 11.83
CA MET A 194 3.57 0.26 12.11
C MET A 194 4.58 -0.89 12.29
N ASP A 195 5.88 -0.60 12.43
CA ASP A 195 6.96 -1.60 12.40
C ASP A 195 6.86 -2.53 11.18
N TRP A 196 6.45 -2.00 10.03
CA TRP A 196 6.25 -2.75 8.77
C TRP A 196 5.16 -3.83 8.83
N LYS A 197 4.35 -3.90 9.89
CA LYS A 197 3.25 -4.85 10.07
C LYS A 197 2.04 -4.45 9.21
N THR A 198 2.14 -4.67 7.91
CA THR A 198 1.14 -4.27 6.91
C THR A 198 0.14 -5.37 6.54
N ARG A 199 0.45 -6.64 6.84
CA ARG A 199 -0.50 -7.75 6.67
C ARG A 199 -1.62 -7.65 7.69
N VAL A 200 -2.86 -7.79 7.25
CA VAL A 200 -4.05 -7.84 8.10
C VAL A 200 -4.76 -9.12 7.69
N SER A 201 -5.04 -10.02 8.63
CA SER A 201 -5.75 -11.25 8.30
C SER A 201 -7.23 -10.97 8.10
N ARG A 202 -7.94 -11.92 7.47
CA ARG A 202 -9.39 -11.81 7.33
C ARG A 202 -10.08 -11.83 8.69
N GLU A 203 -9.62 -12.68 9.59
CA GLU A 203 -10.13 -12.86 10.95
C GLU A 203 -9.99 -11.55 11.74
N GLU A 204 -8.85 -10.87 11.64
CA GLU A 204 -8.64 -9.56 12.27
C GLU A 204 -9.62 -8.52 11.73
N CYS A 205 -9.91 -8.51 10.42
CA CYS A 205 -10.93 -7.63 9.86
C CYS A 205 -12.33 -7.94 10.40
N GLU A 206 -12.68 -9.22 10.51
CA GLU A 206 -13.98 -9.66 11.05
C GLU A 206 -14.11 -9.31 12.54
N GLU A 207 -13.04 -9.38 13.33
CA GLU A 207 -13.01 -8.93 14.73
C GLU A 207 -13.22 -7.42 14.85
N ILE A 208 -12.59 -6.63 13.98
CA ILE A 208 -12.79 -5.17 13.91
C ILE A 208 -14.24 -4.84 13.56
N GLN A 209 -14.84 -5.55 12.59
CA GLN A 209 -16.25 -5.35 12.22
C GLN A 209 -17.19 -5.74 13.36
N ALA A 210 -16.85 -6.79 14.12
CA ALA A 210 -17.66 -7.27 15.25
C ALA A 210 -17.66 -6.33 16.47
N PHE A 211 -16.78 -5.32 16.52
CA PHE A 211 -16.77 -4.30 17.57
C PHE A 211 -18.05 -3.45 17.55
N ASP A 212 -18.46 -2.99 16.36
CA ASP A 212 -19.70 -2.25 16.13
C ASP A 212 -20.33 -2.75 14.82
N PRO A 213 -21.09 -3.87 14.87
CA PRO A 213 -21.62 -4.50 13.67
C PRO A 213 -22.73 -3.70 12.99
N GLU A 214 -23.32 -2.71 13.66
CA GLU A 214 -24.40 -1.87 13.12
C GLU A 214 -23.89 -0.68 12.31
N LEU A 215 -22.57 -0.41 12.33
CA LEU A 215 -21.98 0.66 11.56
C LEU A 215 -22.20 0.43 10.05
N TRP A 216 -22.91 1.37 9.41
CA TRP A 216 -23.37 1.27 8.02
C TRP A 216 -22.29 0.89 7.00
N VAL A 217 -21.03 1.23 7.30
CA VAL A 217 -19.89 0.99 6.42
C VAL A 217 -19.58 -0.50 6.24
N TRP A 218 -19.99 -1.36 7.19
CA TRP A 218 -19.85 -2.81 7.07
C TRP A 218 -20.85 -3.43 6.08
N GLY A 219 -21.90 -2.69 5.70
CA GLY A 219 -22.79 -3.04 4.59
C GLY A 219 -22.14 -2.87 3.21
N ARG A 220 -20.93 -2.31 3.13
CA ARG A 220 -20.15 -2.17 1.89
C ARG A 220 -19.49 -3.49 1.50
N ASP A 221 -20.31 -4.50 1.23
CA ASP A 221 -19.86 -5.83 0.85
C ASP A 221 -19.89 -6.02 -0.67
N ARG A 222 -18.70 -6.07 -1.26
CA ARG A 222 -18.54 -6.26 -2.71
C ARG A 222 -19.07 -7.60 -3.21
N SER A 223 -19.09 -8.62 -2.36
CA SER A 223 -19.61 -9.96 -2.73
C SER A 223 -21.12 -9.99 -2.93
N LEU A 224 -21.82 -8.95 -2.46
CA LEU A 224 -23.27 -8.79 -2.64
C LEU A 224 -23.63 -7.95 -3.86
N LEU A 225 -22.64 -7.42 -4.58
CA LEU A 225 -22.87 -6.69 -5.82
C LEU A 225 -23.11 -7.67 -6.99
N PRO A 226 -24.05 -7.36 -7.90
CA PRO A 226 -24.38 -8.20 -9.05
C PRO A 226 -23.27 -8.25 -10.11
#